data_AF-A0A2J6RYC4-F1
#
_entry.id   AF-A0A2J6RYC4-F1
#
_cell.length_a   1.000
_cell.length_b   1.000
_cell.length_c   1.000
_cell.angle_alpha   90.00
_cell.angle_beta   90.00
_cell.angle_gamma   90.00
#
_symmetry.space_group_name_H-M   'P 1'
#
loop_
_entity.id
_entity.type
_entity.pdbx_description
1 polymer ?
#
loop_
_entity_poly.entity_id
_entity_poly.type
_entity_poly.pdbx_seq_one_letter_code
_entity_poly.pdbx_strand_id
1 'polypeptide(L)'
;MIYPIPYAMLTSFCLAGCLMEHFALFPGWLALALTHPSSTPSMPKTTPTITAHAAQSPGLAIIYAIPKLALTVFIWVQLLHAPLDGTNWFSFLMLNISWGSTALVQVPLQKKIRKTGDAGTVRMLVRTDWVRVVTMAGHFVAVTLAVMDLKVL
;
A
#
# COMPACT_ATOMS: atom_id res chain seq x y z
N MET A 1 12.64 -5.27 -21.15
CA MET A 1 12.31 -4.11 -20.29
C MET A 1 12.97 -2.88 -20.88
N ILE A 2 12.25 -1.78 -21.10
CA ILE A 2 12.79 -0.63 -21.87
C ILE A 2 13.55 0.36 -20.96
N TYR A 3 13.17 0.45 -19.69
CA TYR A 3 13.73 1.42 -18.75
C TYR A 3 13.94 0.80 -17.36
N PRO A 4 14.94 -0.08 -17.19
CA PRO A 4 15.09 -0.89 -15.98
C PRO A 4 15.43 -0.08 -14.72
N ILE A 5 16.25 0.97 -14.83
CA ILE A 5 16.69 1.76 -13.68
C ILE A 5 15.56 2.64 -13.12
N PRO A 6 14.86 3.48 -13.92
CA PRO A 6 13.73 4.26 -13.41
C PRO A 6 12.63 3.39 -12.83
N TYR A 7 12.41 2.21 -13.42
CA TYR A 7 11.42 1.25 -12.94
C TYR A 7 11.77 0.68 -11.57
N ALA A 8 13.01 0.24 -11.38
CA ALA A 8 13.47 -0.26 -10.08
C ALA A 8 13.45 0.84 -9.00
N MET A 9 13.87 2.06 -9.32
CA MET A 9 13.83 3.20 -8.39
C MET A 9 12.40 3.52 -7.96
N LEU A 10 11.48 3.64 -8.91
CA LEU A 10 10.07 3.96 -8.63
C LEU A 10 9.39 2.84 -7.82
N THR A 11 9.70 1.59 -8.15
CA THR A 11 9.21 0.43 -7.41
C THR A 11 9.73 0.42 -5.97
N SER A 12 11.01 0.70 -5.78
CA SER A 12 11.64 0.80 -4.45
C SER A 12 11.01 1.92 -3.63
N PHE A 13 10.77 3.08 -4.25
CA PHE A 13 10.10 4.21 -3.62
C PHE A 13 8.68 3.85 -3.16
N CYS A 14 7.91 3.16 -4.01
CA CYS A 14 6.57 2.71 -3.66
C CYS A 14 6.58 1.65 -2.54
N LEU A 15 7.55 0.72 -2.55
CA LEU A 15 7.71 -0.25 -1.46
C LEU A 15 8.05 0.46 -0.14
N ALA A 16 9.00 1.39 -0.17
CA ALA A 16 9.38 2.18 1.00
C ALA A 16 8.19 2.97 1.56
N GLY A 17 7.39 3.62 0.71
CA GLY A 17 6.16 4.29 1.11
C GLY A 17 5.14 3.33 1.74
N CYS A 18 4.97 2.14 1.17
CA CYS A 18 4.07 1.11 1.71
C CYS A 18 4.53 0.60 3.09
N LEU A 19 5.84 0.39 3.27
CA LEU A 19 6.42 -0.05 4.55
C LEU A 19 6.37 1.06 5.60
N MET A 20 6.64 2.31 5.21
CA MET A 20 6.52 3.46 6.09
C MET A 20 5.08 3.60 6.59
N GLU A 21 4.08 3.48 5.71
CA GLU A 21 2.68 3.48 6.12
C GLU A 21 2.39 2.36 7.11
N HIS A 22 2.83 1.13 6.80
CA HIS A 22 2.66 -0.04 7.67
C HIS A 22 3.27 0.17 9.06
N PHE A 23 4.55 0.54 9.12
CA PHE A 23 5.28 0.60 10.38
C PHE A 23 5.11 1.91 11.17
N ALA A 24 4.83 3.03 10.51
CA ALA A 24 4.66 4.31 11.20
C ALA A 24 3.21 4.53 11.67
N LEU A 25 2.21 4.11 10.89
CA LEU A 25 0.80 4.44 11.20
C LEU A 25 0.04 3.30 11.88
N PHE A 26 0.30 2.04 11.52
CA PHE A 26 -0.49 0.93 12.07
C PHE A 26 -0.19 0.57 13.53
N PRO A 27 1.02 0.75 14.08
CA PRO A 27 1.22 0.60 15.52
C PRO A 27 0.37 1.59 16.32
N GLY A 28 0.19 2.81 15.81
CA GLY A 28 -0.72 3.80 16.41
C GLY A 28 -2.17 3.31 16.43
N TRP A 29 -2.65 2.76 15.31
CA TRP A 29 -3.98 2.14 15.22
C TRP A 29 -4.14 0.91 16.13
N LEU A 30 -3.11 0.07 16.22
CA LEU A 30 -3.14 -1.13 17.05
C LEU A 30 -3.14 -0.78 18.54
N ALA A 31 -2.28 0.15 18.97
CA ALA A 31 -2.27 0.65 20.34
C ALA A 31 -3.65 1.22 20.72
N LEU A 32 -4.25 1.98 19.82
CA LEU A 32 -5.58 2.55 19.97
C LEU A 32 -6.69 1.46 20.08
N ALA A 33 -6.58 0.38 19.30
CA ALA A 33 -7.52 -0.74 19.36
C ALA A 33 -7.34 -1.62 20.61
N LEU A 34 -6.15 -1.64 21.20
CA LEU A 34 -5.85 -2.36 22.45
C LEU A 34 -6.32 -1.58 23.68
N THR A 35 -6.24 -0.25 23.67
CA THR A 35 -6.70 0.60 24.78
C THR A 35 -8.21 0.81 24.80
N HIS A 36 -8.91 0.61 23.67
CA HIS A 36 -10.36 0.67 23.57
C HIS A 36 -10.94 -0.67 23.11
N PRO A 37 -11.20 -1.61 24.04
CA PRO A 37 -11.85 -2.87 23.70
C PRO A 37 -13.26 -2.64 23.14
N SER A 38 -13.69 -3.54 22.25
CA SER A 38 -14.93 -3.49 21.45
C SER A 38 -16.24 -3.37 22.24
N SER A 39 -16.18 -3.38 23.57
CA SER A 39 -17.30 -3.13 24.50
C SER A 39 -17.49 -1.65 24.83
N THR A 40 -16.59 -0.75 24.43
CA THR A 40 -16.75 0.70 24.64
C THR A 40 -17.47 1.37 23.46
N PRO A 41 -18.57 2.09 23.69
CA PRO A 41 -19.34 2.72 22.63
C PRO A 41 -18.57 3.93 22.09
N SER A 42 -18.06 3.81 20.87
CA SER A 42 -17.40 4.86 20.07
C SER A 42 -16.14 5.47 20.68
N MET A 43 -15.03 5.42 19.94
CA MET A 43 -13.86 6.20 20.31
C MET A 43 -14.14 7.71 20.17
N PRO A 44 -13.65 8.54 21.11
CA PRO A 44 -13.69 9.99 20.97
C PRO A 44 -12.98 10.40 19.68
N LYS A 45 -13.64 11.21 18.83
CA LYS A 45 -13.02 11.76 17.61
C LYS A 45 -11.78 12.62 17.89
N THR A 46 -11.55 12.99 19.15
CA THR A 46 -10.46 13.82 19.65
C THR A 46 -9.24 13.03 20.13
N THR A 47 -9.25 11.69 20.07
CA THR A 47 -8.07 10.92 20.48
C THR A 47 -6.88 11.33 19.61
N PRO A 48 -5.71 11.67 20.20
CA PRO A 48 -4.56 12.23 19.48
C PRO A 48 -4.14 11.42 18.26
N THR A 49 -4.34 10.10 18.27
CA THR A 49 -4.07 9.20 17.14
C THR A 49 -5.01 9.43 15.95
N ILE A 50 -6.30 9.69 16.20
CA ILE A 50 -7.30 9.94 15.14
C ILE A 50 -7.05 11.31 14.49
N THR A 51 -6.75 12.33 15.28
CA THR A 51 -6.40 13.67 14.80
C THR A 51 -5.05 13.68 14.06
N ALA A 52 -4.02 13.00 14.58
CA ALA A 52 -2.75 12.84 13.88
C ALA A 52 -2.92 12.13 12.54
N HIS A 53 -3.72 11.06 12.49
CA HIS A 53 -3.99 10.36 11.23
C HIS A 53 -4.80 11.21 10.25
N ALA A 54 -5.78 11.98 10.71
CA ALA A 54 -6.53 12.90 9.86
C ALA A 54 -5.62 13.98 9.26
N ALA A 55 -4.63 14.46 10.03
CA ALA A 55 -3.64 15.43 9.57
C ALA A 55 -2.58 14.83 8.62
N GLN A 56 -2.17 13.58 8.83
CA GLN A 56 -1.15 12.90 8.00
C GLN A 56 -1.72 12.25 6.73
N SER A 57 -3.03 11.96 6.72
CA SER A 57 -3.73 11.31 5.59
C SER A 57 -3.53 11.99 4.22
N PRO A 58 -3.58 13.33 4.08
CA PRO A 58 -3.34 13.99 2.80
C PRO A 58 -1.90 13.83 2.33
N GLY A 59 -0.93 13.96 3.25
CA GLY A 59 0.49 13.81 2.94
C GLY A 59 0.83 12.40 2.45
N LEU A 60 0.23 11.38 3.07
CA LEU A 60 0.42 10.00 2.63
C LEU A 60 -0.17 9.71 1.26
N ALA A 61 -1.35 10.26 0.96
CA ALA A 61 -1.95 10.13 -0.37
C ALA A 61 -1.02 10.71 -1.46
N ILE A 62 -0.40 11.86 -1.19
CA ILE A 62 0.52 12.50 -2.14
C ILE A 62 1.82 11.69 -2.26
N ILE A 63 2.43 11.29 -1.14
CA ILE A 63 3.76 10.66 -1.11
C ILE A 63 3.70 9.21 -1.61
N TYR A 64 2.58 8.49 -1.45
CA TYR A 64 2.51 7.07 -1.84
C TYR A 64 1.60 6.82 -3.05
N ALA A 65 0.40 7.41 -3.10
CA ALA A 65 -0.55 7.07 -4.15
C ALA A 65 -0.13 7.62 -5.52
N ILE A 66 0.45 8.83 -5.58
CA ILE A 66 0.94 9.42 -6.83
C ILE A 66 2.08 8.59 -7.45
N PRO A 67 3.16 8.24 -6.73
CA PRO A 67 4.19 7.38 -7.30
C PRO A 67 3.66 6.01 -7.69
N LYS A 68 2.72 5.44 -6.93
CA LYS A 68 2.10 4.15 -7.27
C LYS A 68 1.25 4.24 -8.55
N LEU A 69 0.55 5.36 -8.77
CA LEU A 69 -0.15 5.63 -10.03
C LEU A 69 0.85 5.76 -11.18
N ALA A 70 1.93 6.52 -10.99
CA ALA A 70 3.00 6.64 -11.98
C ALA A 70 3.60 5.26 -12.32
N LEU A 71 3.83 4.41 -11.32
CA LEU A 71 4.31 3.04 -11.49
C LEU A 71 3.32 2.18 -12.29
N THR A 72 2.03 2.36 -12.05
CA THR A 72 0.96 1.65 -12.77
C THR A 72 0.96 2.05 -14.24
N VAL A 73 0.98 3.35 -14.53
CA VAL A 73 1.09 3.88 -15.90
C VAL A 73 2.37 3.37 -16.57
N PHE A 74 3.48 3.36 -15.85
CA PHE A 74 4.76 2.88 -16.36
C PHE A 74 4.71 1.41 -16.77
N ILE A 75 4.11 0.54 -15.94
CA ILE A 75 3.92 -0.87 -16.31
C ILE A 75 3.07 -0.98 -17.57
N TRP A 76 1.93 -0.28 -17.64
CA TRP A 76 1.09 -0.26 -18.83
C TRP A 76 1.85 0.15 -20.10
N VAL A 77 2.66 1.20 -20.02
CA VAL A 77 3.52 1.62 -21.14
C VAL A 77 4.48 0.49 -21.53
N GLN A 78 5.09 -0.20 -20.58
CA GLN A 78 5.95 -1.35 -20.90
C GLN A 78 5.18 -2.52 -21.54
N LEU A 79 3.96 -2.81 -21.09
CA LEU A 79 3.10 -3.86 -21.66
C LEU A 79 2.75 -3.60 -23.13
N LEU A 80 2.60 -2.33 -23.50
CA LEU A 80 2.28 -1.94 -24.88
C LEU A 80 3.47 -2.09 -25.85
N HIS A 81 4.70 -2.06 -25.34
CA HIS A 81 5.90 -2.08 -26.19
C HIS A 81 6.62 -3.44 -26.23
N ALA A 82 6.34 -4.35 -25.30
CA ALA A 82 6.97 -5.67 -25.28
C ALA A 82 6.01 -6.76 -24.80
N PRO A 83 6.03 -7.97 -25.41
CA PRO A 83 5.24 -9.09 -24.93
C PRO A 83 5.69 -9.49 -23.52
N LEU A 84 4.69 -9.82 -22.69
CA LEU A 84 4.86 -10.17 -21.29
C LEU A 84 5.51 -11.55 -21.12
N ASP A 85 6.62 -11.59 -20.37
CA ASP A 85 7.11 -12.82 -19.75
C ASP A 85 6.36 -13.10 -18.42
N GLY A 86 6.58 -14.28 -17.84
CA GLY A 86 5.92 -14.69 -16.59
C GLY A 86 6.20 -13.75 -15.41
N THR A 87 7.41 -13.19 -15.35
CA THR A 87 7.84 -12.27 -14.28
C THR A 87 7.09 -10.94 -14.35
N ASN A 88 6.91 -10.39 -15.54
CA ASN A 88 6.16 -9.15 -15.75
C ASN A 88 4.66 -9.33 -15.49
N TRP A 89 4.08 -10.48 -15.85
CA TRP A 89 2.69 -10.80 -15.49
C TRP A 89 2.48 -10.89 -13.99
N PHE A 90 3.39 -11.57 -13.28
CA PHE A 90 3.34 -11.67 -11.83
C PHE A 90 3.47 -10.29 -11.17
N SER A 91 4.43 -9.48 -11.65
CA SER A 91 4.63 -8.09 -11.22
C SER A 91 3.35 -7.25 -11.39
N PHE A 92 2.70 -7.33 -12.56
CA PHE A 92 1.46 -6.64 -12.85
C PHE A 92 0.30 -7.12 -11.97
N LEU A 93 0.13 -8.43 -11.81
CA LEU A 93 -0.91 -9.02 -10.96
C LEU A 93 -0.77 -8.54 -9.51
N MET A 94 0.44 -8.56 -8.97
CA MET A 94 0.73 -8.09 -7.61
C MET A 94 0.35 -6.61 -7.44
N LEU A 95 0.70 -5.76 -8.40
CA LEU A 95 0.31 -4.34 -8.34
C LEU A 95 -1.22 -4.16 -8.39
N ASN A 96 -1.93 -4.94 -9.20
CA ASN A 96 -3.39 -4.89 -9.29
C ASN A 96 -4.06 -5.38 -8.01
N ILE A 97 -3.58 -6.46 -7.38
CA ILE A 97 -4.09 -6.91 -6.08
C ILE A 97 -3.86 -5.82 -5.02
N SER A 98 -2.70 -5.16 -5.06
CA SER A 98 -2.39 -4.04 -4.17
C SER A 98 -3.38 -2.88 -4.34
N TRP A 99 -3.71 -2.50 -5.58
CA TRP A 99 -4.73 -1.48 -5.87
C TRP A 99 -6.14 -1.92 -5.47
N GLY A 100 -6.52 -3.15 -5.79
CA GLY A 100 -7.82 -3.72 -5.46
C GLY A 100 -8.05 -3.75 -3.94
N SER A 101 -7.05 -4.18 -3.17
CA SER A 101 -7.11 -4.16 -1.70
C SER A 101 -7.30 -2.73 -1.17
N THR A 102 -6.54 -1.76 -1.69
CA THR A 102 -6.69 -0.36 -1.27
C THR A 102 -8.08 0.19 -1.57
N ALA A 103 -8.57 0.03 -2.80
CA ALA A 103 -9.83 0.62 -3.25
C ALA A 103 -11.06 -0.04 -2.61
N LEU A 104 -11.06 -1.38 -2.51
CA LEU A 104 -12.22 -2.15 -2.08
C LEU A 104 -12.27 -2.39 -0.57
N VAL A 105 -11.12 -2.39 0.10
CA VAL A 105 -11.04 -2.77 1.53
C VAL A 105 -10.56 -1.59 2.37
N GLN A 106 -9.38 -1.04 2.07
CA GLN A 106 -8.76 -0.05 2.96
C GLN A 106 -9.52 1.28 2.98
N VAL A 107 -9.89 1.84 1.83
CA VAL A 107 -10.60 3.13 1.75
C VAL A 107 -11.97 3.06 2.44
N PRO A 108 -12.82 2.04 2.21
CA PRO A 108 -14.08 1.89 2.94
C PRO A 108 -13.89 1.73 4.46
N LEU A 109 -12.91 0.92 4.89
CA LEU A 109 -12.61 0.72 6.31
C LEU A 109 -12.14 2.02 6.98
N GLN A 110 -11.25 2.79 6.34
CA GLN A 110 -10.81 4.09 6.85
C GLN A 110 -11.98 5.09 6.96
N LYS A 111 -12.89 5.12 5.98
CA LYS A 111 -14.12 5.93 6.06
C LYS A 111 -15.01 5.49 7.21
N LYS A 112 -15.16 4.17 7.44
CA LYS A 112 -15.95 3.63 8.55
C LYS A 112 -15.33 3.98 9.90
N ILE A 113 -14.01 3.82 10.06
CA ILE A 113 -13.29 4.17 11.29
C ILE A 113 -13.46 5.65 11.64
N ARG A 114 -13.36 6.56 10.65
CA ARG A 114 -13.60 8.00 10.87
C ARG A 114 -15.02 8.31 11.35
N LYS A 115 -16.00 7.48 10.99
CA LYS A 115 -17.40 7.66 11.39
C LYS A 115 -17.71 7.03 12.75
N THR A 116 -17.29 5.78 12.96
CA THR A 116 -17.74 4.95 14.10
C THR A 116 -16.69 4.79 15.19
N GLY A 117 -15.40 4.99 14.90
CA GLY A 117 -14.32 4.77 15.86
C GLY A 117 -14.24 3.33 16.37
N ASP A 118 -14.75 2.35 15.62
CA ASP A 118 -14.85 0.96 16.06
C ASP A 118 -13.50 0.24 16.03
N ALA A 119 -13.05 -0.25 17.18
CA ALA A 119 -11.80 -1.00 17.34
C ALA A 119 -11.79 -2.32 16.55
N GLY A 120 -12.94 -2.95 16.30
CA GLY A 120 -13.05 -4.12 15.42
C GLY A 120 -12.64 -3.78 13.98
N THR A 121 -13.17 -2.66 13.46
CA THR A 121 -12.85 -2.15 12.13
C THR A 121 -11.37 -1.75 12.01
N VAL A 122 -10.76 -1.20 13.07
CA VAL A 122 -9.32 -0.90 13.11
C VAL A 122 -8.47 -2.17 13.01
N ARG A 123 -8.79 -3.22 13.78
CA ARG A 123 -8.08 -4.51 13.70
C ARG A 123 -8.19 -5.15 12.32
N MET A 124 -9.37 -5.05 11.71
CA MET A 124 -9.58 -5.51 10.33
C MET A 124 -8.73 -4.72 9.34
N LEU A 125 -8.64 -3.39 9.48
CA LEU A 125 -7.78 -2.55 8.65
C LEU A 125 -6.32 -3.00 8.74
N VAL A 126 -5.78 -3.16 9.96
CA VAL A 126 -4.40 -3.65 10.19
C VAL A 126 -4.16 -5.00 9.52
N ARG A 127 -5.09 -5.95 9.66
CA ARG A 127 -4.95 -7.28 9.06
C ARG A 127 -4.97 -7.23 7.53
N THR A 128 -5.86 -6.42 6.96
CA THR A 128 -5.99 -6.29 5.49
C THR A 128 -4.84 -5.49 4.88
N ASP A 129 -4.10 -4.73 5.68
CA ASP A 129 -2.94 -3.98 5.21
C ASP A 129 -1.78 -4.86 4.75
N TRP A 130 -1.60 -6.01 5.40
CA TRP A 130 -0.57 -6.98 5.02
C TRP A 130 -0.71 -7.45 3.57
N VAL A 131 -1.93 -7.49 3.02
CA VAL A 131 -2.14 -7.81 1.60
C VAL A 131 -1.41 -6.81 0.72
N ARG A 132 -1.48 -5.51 1.05
CA ARG A 132 -0.82 -4.45 0.29
C ARG A 132 0.71 -4.53 0.42
N VAL A 133 1.22 -4.80 1.62
CA VAL A 133 2.66 -4.95 1.88
C VAL A 133 3.23 -6.14 1.11
N VAL A 134 2.61 -7.31 1.26
CA VAL A 134 3.07 -8.56 0.62
C VAL A 134 3.02 -8.44 -0.90
N THR A 135 1.96 -7.84 -1.44
CA THR A 135 1.84 -7.65 -2.89
C THR A 135 2.84 -6.63 -3.42
N MET A 136 3.09 -5.52 -2.74
CA MET A 136 4.15 -4.58 -3.13
C MET A 136 5.55 -5.20 -3.04
N ALA A 137 5.80 -6.03 -2.02
CA ALA A 137 7.06 -6.76 -1.89
C ALA A 137 7.24 -7.79 -3.01
N GLY A 138 6.20 -8.57 -3.32
CA GLY A 138 6.21 -9.52 -4.44
C GLY A 138 6.43 -8.83 -5.78
N HIS A 139 5.77 -7.69 -6.00
CA HIS A 139 6.01 -6.83 -7.15
C HIS A 139 7.49 -6.38 -7.23
N PHE A 140 8.06 -5.85 -6.14
CA PHE A 140 9.46 -5.43 -6.09
C PHE A 140 10.46 -6.55 -6.39
N VAL A 141 10.24 -7.76 -5.83
CA VAL A 141 11.07 -8.93 -6.12
C VAL A 141 11.04 -9.26 -7.61
N ALA A 142 9.85 -9.29 -8.22
CA ALA A 142 9.71 -9.56 -9.64
C ALA A 142 10.44 -8.51 -10.51
N VAL A 143 10.33 -7.22 -10.16
CA VAL A 143 11.07 -6.16 -10.85
C VAL A 143 12.58 -6.35 -10.72
N THR A 144 13.06 -6.70 -9.52
CA THR A 144 14.50 -6.90 -9.28
C THR A 144 15.04 -8.08 -10.09
N LEU A 145 14.32 -9.21 -10.11
CA LEU A 145 14.67 -10.37 -10.93
C LEU A 145 14.73 -10.00 -12.42
N ALA A 146 13.69 -9.33 -12.93
CA ALA A 146 13.64 -8.92 -14.32
C ALA A 146 14.76 -7.91 -14.71
N VAL A 147 15.24 -7.10 -13.77
CA VAL A 147 16.40 -6.21 -13.98
C VAL A 147 17.72 -6.99 -13.94
N MET A 148 17.83 -8.01 -13.08
CA MET A 148 19.03 -8.85 -13.00
C MET A 148 19.21 -9.71 -14.24
N ASP A 149 18.13 -10.33 -14.74
CA ASP A 149 18.16 -11.13 -15.96
C ASP A 149 18.63 -10.31 -17.18
N LEU A 150 18.29 -9.02 -17.21
CA LEU A 150 18.71 -8.08 -18.25
C LEU A 150 20.19 -7.71 -18.21
N LYS A 151 20.88 -7.88 -17.08
CA LYS A 151 22.32 -7.58 -16.94
C LYS A 151 23.21 -8.79 -17.26
N VAL A 152 22.62 -9.97 -17.39
CA VAL A 152 23.33 -11.24 -17.67
C VAL A 152 23.41 -11.53 -19.17
N LEU A 153 22.64 -10.81 -19.99
CA LEU A 153 22.66 -10.85 -21.46
C LEU A 153 23.52 -9.70 -22.03
#